data_AF-A0AAQ4F8F3-F1
#
_entry.id   AF-A0AAQ4F8F3-F1
#
_cell.length_a   1.000
_cell.length_b   1.000
_cell.length_c   1.000
_cell.angle_alpha   90.00
_cell.angle_beta   90.00
_cell.angle_gamma   90.00
#
_symmetry.space_group_name_H-M   'P 1'
#
loop_
_entity.id
_entity.type
_entity.pdbx_description
1 polymer ?
#
loop_
_entity_poly.entity_id
_entity_poly.type
_entity_poly.pdbx_seq_one_letter_code
_entity_poly.pdbx_strand_id
1 'polypeptide(L)'
;MANPEAALLIMHGDKRRAEKARPLYCAAQVETNYKLLVVALTIAAYFPSDVHIFIDEHLAGIVEMAMNKMSAASWLDNQTVGIAVQKLKNVGTVLWPAEKYLTEEGIEQAYANFSENASSFAHLWIDTRRNIRSLFGSEAGALEDRKRLSSALPFIEYVPVLNALSLSLGILAPPLFYTDGTNAMLHGGLGYFYARELVGALDREGINVSTRLSSIHFYAA
;
A
#
# COMPACT_ATOMS: atom_id res chain seq x y z
N MET A 1 -29.86 9.02 18.66
CA MET A 1 -28.49 9.22 18.14
C MET A 1 -27.51 8.82 19.23
N ALA A 2 -26.60 7.88 18.97
CA ALA A 2 -25.69 7.39 20.00
C ALA A 2 -24.62 8.46 20.31
N ASN A 3 -24.62 8.98 21.54
CA ASN A 3 -23.54 9.81 22.06
C ASN A 3 -22.24 8.97 22.04
N PRO A 4 -21.16 9.37 21.35
CA PRO A 4 -19.91 8.61 21.34
C PRO A 4 -19.33 8.39 22.74
N GLU A 5 -19.62 9.27 23.71
CA GLU A 5 -19.30 9.03 25.12
C GLU A 5 -20.15 7.91 25.71
N ALA A 6 -21.43 7.81 25.36
CA ALA A 6 -22.28 6.71 25.81
C ALA A 6 -21.83 5.37 25.19
N ALA A 7 -21.39 5.36 23.93
CA ALA A 7 -20.84 4.16 23.29
C ALA A 7 -19.52 3.70 23.95
N LEU A 8 -18.59 4.63 24.19
CA LEU A 8 -17.33 4.33 24.90
C LEU A 8 -17.59 3.89 26.34
N LEU A 9 -18.57 4.50 27.02
CA LEU A 9 -18.97 4.12 28.38
C LEU A 9 -19.56 2.71 28.42
N ILE A 10 -20.40 2.33 27.44
CA ILE A 10 -20.94 0.97 27.30
C ILE A 10 -19.82 -0.04 27.03
N MET A 11 -18.87 0.28 26.15
CA MET A 11 -17.77 -0.63 25.79
C MET A 11 -16.76 -0.83 26.92
N HIS A 12 -16.48 0.20 27.71
CA HIS A 12 -15.44 0.14 28.75
C HIS A 12 -15.98 -0.06 30.17
N GLY A 13 -17.30 0.06 30.36
CA GLY A 13 -17.99 -0.13 31.64
C GLY A 13 -17.67 0.91 32.72
N ASP A 14 -16.76 1.86 32.44
CA ASP A 14 -16.25 2.86 33.36
C ASP A 14 -15.91 4.15 32.60
N LYS A 15 -16.41 5.28 33.11
CA LYS A 15 -16.20 6.62 32.55
C LYS A 15 -14.72 6.98 32.48
N ARG A 16 -13.93 6.62 33.49
CA ARG A 16 -12.49 6.95 33.53
C ARG A 16 -11.71 6.18 32.46
N ARG A 17 -12.06 4.91 32.22
CA ARG A 17 -11.50 4.11 31.13
C ARG A 17 -11.93 4.63 29.76
N ALA A 18 -13.20 5.00 29.61
CA ALA A 18 -13.73 5.60 28.38
C ALA A 18 -13.02 6.91 28.03
N GLU A 19 -12.82 7.81 29.00
CA GLU A 19 -12.09 9.08 28.81
C GLU A 19 -10.63 8.84 28.41
N LYS A 20 -9.96 7.85 29.01
CA LYS A 20 -8.58 7.50 28.66
C LYS A 20 -8.46 6.86 27.26
N ALA A 21 -9.46 6.10 26.83
CA ALA A 21 -9.49 5.46 25.52
C ALA A 21 -9.92 6.41 24.38
N ARG A 22 -10.63 7.50 24.71
CA ARG A 22 -11.19 8.43 23.72
C ARG A 22 -10.16 8.98 22.73
N PRO A 23 -8.97 9.47 23.14
CA PRO A 23 -7.97 9.96 22.19
C PRO A 23 -7.49 8.89 21.20
N LEU A 24 -7.33 7.65 21.66
CA LEU A 24 -6.93 6.51 20.82
C LEU A 24 -8.01 6.18 19.80
N TYR A 25 -9.28 6.20 20.23
CA TYR A 25 -10.39 5.97 19.32
C TYR A 25 -10.48 7.09 18.26
N CYS A 26 -10.38 8.36 18.68
CA CYS A 26 -10.36 9.50 17.77
C CYS A 26 -9.20 9.43 16.77
N ALA A 27 -7.98 9.09 17.24
CA ALA A 27 -6.83 8.91 16.38
C ALA A 27 -7.06 7.79 15.36
N ALA A 28 -7.55 6.62 15.81
CA ALA A 28 -7.87 5.50 14.92
C ALA A 28 -8.98 5.85 13.91
N GLN A 29 -9.96 6.65 14.30
CA GLN A 29 -11.02 7.14 13.39
C GLN A 29 -10.44 8.09 12.33
N VAL A 30 -9.56 9.02 12.71
CA VAL A 30 -8.87 9.90 11.76
C VAL A 30 -7.99 9.07 10.82
N GLU A 31 -7.17 8.18 11.36
CA GLU A 31 -6.29 7.31 10.58
C GLU A 31 -7.06 6.42 9.60
N THR A 32 -8.23 5.88 10.00
CA THR A 32 -9.06 5.03 9.12
C THR A 32 -9.67 5.82 7.95
N ASN A 33 -9.96 7.11 8.12
CA ASN A 33 -10.74 7.88 7.15
C ASN A 33 -9.91 8.87 6.34
N TYR A 34 -8.89 9.44 6.96
CA TYR A 34 -7.97 10.40 6.39
C TYR A 34 -6.61 9.74 6.15
N LYS A 35 -6.58 8.42 5.94
CA LYS A 35 -5.34 7.67 5.85
C LYS A 35 -4.42 8.16 4.74
N LEU A 36 -4.98 8.43 3.56
CA LEU A 36 -4.23 8.92 2.41
C LEU A 36 -3.52 10.23 2.79
N LEU A 37 -4.23 11.14 3.45
CA LEU A 37 -3.67 12.38 4.01
C LEU A 37 -2.56 12.10 5.03
N VAL A 38 -2.81 11.25 6.04
CA VAL A 38 -1.81 10.92 7.08
C VAL A 38 -0.54 10.34 6.47
N VAL A 39 -0.68 9.42 5.51
CA VAL A 39 0.45 8.78 4.83
C VAL A 39 1.19 9.78 3.96
N ALA A 40 0.50 10.56 3.13
CA ALA A 40 1.12 11.58 2.29
C ALA A 40 1.89 12.63 3.11
N LEU A 41 1.30 13.13 4.21
CA LEU A 41 1.98 14.05 5.12
C LEU A 41 3.21 13.43 5.78
N THR A 42 3.12 12.15 6.18
CA THR A 42 4.26 11.42 6.73
C THR A 42 5.38 11.30 5.69
N ILE A 43 5.03 11.01 4.44
CA ILE A 43 6.02 10.88 3.38
C ILE A 43 6.69 12.20 3.07
N ALA A 44 5.93 13.26 2.89
CA ALA A 44 6.46 14.60 2.67
C ALA A 44 7.38 15.07 3.82
N ALA A 45 7.12 14.61 5.04
CA ALA A 45 7.93 14.96 6.21
C ALA A 45 9.21 14.13 6.37
N TYR A 46 9.22 12.87 5.94
CA TYR A 46 10.28 11.92 6.30
C TYR A 46 11.02 11.27 5.12
N PHE A 47 10.48 11.32 3.90
CA PHE A 47 11.09 10.69 2.73
C PHE A 47 11.46 11.71 1.65
N PRO A 48 12.68 11.64 1.09
CA PRO A 48 13.05 12.45 -0.06
C PRO A 48 12.29 11.98 -1.32
N SER A 49 12.09 12.91 -2.26
CA SER A 49 11.27 12.70 -3.46
C SER A 49 11.84 11.63 -4.42
N ASP A 50 13.10 11.23 -4.25
CA ASP A 50 13.80 10.26 -5.10
C ASP A 50 13.75 8.81 -4.56
N VAL A 51 13.05 8.56 -3.45
CA VAL A 51 13.02 7.22 -2.84
C VAL A 51 12.49 6.13 -3.76
N HIS A 52 11.63 6.48 -4.73
CA HIS A 52 11.13 5.57 -5.75
C HIS A 52 12.26 5.02 -6.64
N ILE A 53 13.21 5.88 -7.03
CA ILE A 53 14.38 5.50 -7.84
C ILE A 53 15.24 4.53 -7.03
N PHE A 54 15.49 4.85 -5.77
CA PHE A 54 16.27 3.98 -4.89
C PHE A 54 15.66 2.58 -4.76
N ILE A 55 14.34 2.51 -4.54
CA ILE A 55 13.60 1.25 -4.41
C ILE A 55 13.70 0.44 -5.71
N ASP A 56 13.39 1.05 -6.85
CA ASP A 56 13.36 0.36 -8.13
C ASP A 56 14.75 -0.19 -8.51
N GLU A 57 15.81 0.59 -8.31
CA GLU A 57 17.19 0.16 -8.58
C GLU A 57 17.61 -1.04 -7.72
N HIS A 58 17.33 -1.00 -6.41
CA HIS A 58 17.77 -2.05 -5.50
C HIS A 58 16.93 -3.33 -5.60
N LEU A 59 15.65 -3.21 -5.95
CA LEU A 59 14.76 -4.36 -6.09
C LEU A 59 14.89 -5.05 -7.46
N ALA A 60 15.35 -4.34 -8.49
CA ALA A 60 15.65 -4.93 -9.80
C ALA A 60 16.63 -6.11 -9.69
N GLY A 61 17.65 -6.01 -8.83
CA GLY A 61 18.60 -7.10 -8.60
C GLY A 61 17.97 -8.37 -8.01
N ILE A 62 16.88 -8.23 -7.24
CA ILE A 62 16.13 -9.38 -6.70
C ILE A 62 15.35 -10.08 -7.82
N VAL A 63 14.72 -9.31 -8.71
CA VAL A 63 14.03 -9.85 -9.88
C VAL A 63 15.01 -10.56 -10.81
N GLU A 64 16.18 -9.97 -11.06
CA GLU A 64 17.25 -10.60 -11.83
C GLU A 64 17.69 -11.93 -11.22
N MET A 65 17.92 -11.96 -9.91
CA MET A 65 18.29 -13.19 -9.21
C MET A 65 17.21 -14.27 -9.33
N ALA A 66 15.93 -13.89 -9.21
CA ALA A 66 14.80 -14.81 -9.38
C ALA A 66 14.74 -15.36 -10.81
N MET A 67 14.93 -14.52 -11.83
CA MET A 67 15.00 -14.96 -13.24
C MET A 67 16.16 -15.93 -13.48
N ASN A 68 17.33 -15.66 -12.90
CA ASN A 68 18.50 -16.53 -13.02
C ASN A 68 18.25 -17.90 -12.36
N LYS A 69 17.63 -17.92 -11.18
CA LYS A 69 17.25 -19.16 -10.49
C LYS A 69 16.19 -19.93 -11.28
N MET A 70 15.22 -19.26 -11.85
CA MET A 70 14.20 -19.88 -12.70
C MET A 70 14.79 -20.47 -13.98
N SER A 71 15.72 -19.76 -14.62
CA SER A 71 16.43 -20.23 -15.82
C SER A 71 17.24 -21.50 -15.57
N ALA A 72 17.73 -21.70 -14.34
CA ALA A 72 18.50 -22.87 -13.94
C ALA A 72 17.64 -24.03 -13.38
N ALA A 73 16.30 -23.92 -13.42
CA ALA A 73 15.40 -24.92 -12.85
C ALA A 73 15.40 -26.20 -13.68
N SER A 74 16.05 -27.26 -13.18
CA SER A 74 16.15 -28.56 -13.87
C SER A 74 14.87 -29.39 -13.87
N TRP A 75 13.85 -28.97 -13.13
CA TRP A 75 12.56 -29.66 -12.98
C TRP A 75 11.48 -29.12 -13.92
N LEU A 76 11.80 -28.09 -14.72
CA LEU A 76 10.93 -27.50 -15.72
C LEU A 76 11.51 -27.73 -17.11
N ASP A 77 10.65 -27.88 -18.11
CA ASP A 77 11.06 -27.84 -19.51
C ASP A 77 11.37 -26.40 -19.96
N ASN A 78 12.13 -26.27 -21.05
CA ASN A 78 12.59 -24.97 -21.56
C ASN A 78 11.45 -24.01 -21.91
N GLN A 79 10.29 -24.51 -22.37
CA GLN A 79 9.15 -23.67 -22.71
C GLN A 79 8.54 -23.08 -21.44
N THR A 80 8.34 -23.89 -20.41
CA THR A 80 7.81 -23.43 -19.11
C THR A 80 8.77 -22.45 -18.44
N VAL A 81 10.08 -22.70 -18.48
CA VAL A 81 11.10 -21.76 -18.01
C VAL A 81 10.99 -20.42 -18.74
N GLY A 82 10.88 -20.42 -20.07
CA GLY A 82 10.75 -19.19 -20.85
C GLY A 82 9.53 -18.35 -20.46
N ILE A 83 8.39 -19.00 -20.21
CA ILE A 83 7.16 -18.32 -19.75
C ILE A 83 7.35 -17.71 -18.35
N ALA A 84 7.92 -18.48 -17.41
CA ALA A 84 8.14 -18.04 -16.04
C ALA A 84 9.14 -16.86 -15.97
N VAL A 85 10.24 -16.93 -16.72
CA VAL A 85 11.22 -15.83 -16.81
C VAL A 85 10.60 -14.60 -17.43
N GLN A 86 9.85 -14.74 -18.52
CA GLN A 86 9.18 -13.60 -19.16
C GLN A 86 8.15 -12.96 -18.23
N LYS A 87 7.52 -13.74 -17.36
CA LYS A 87 6.62 -13.23 -16.34
C LYS A 87 7.34 -12.42 -15.28
N LEU A 88 8.39 -12.99 -14.68
CA LEU A 88 9.23 -12.30 -13.69
C LEU A 88 9.80 -10.99 -14.25
N LYS A 89 10.26 -11.00 -15.51
CA LYS A 89 10.76 -9.80 -16.21
C LYS A 89 9.73 -8.68 -16.29
N ASN A 90 8.45 -9.03 -16.40
CA ASN A 90 7.35 -8.09 -16.55
C ASN A 90 6.66 -7.78 -15.22
N VAL A 91 7.21 -8.23 -14.08
CA VAL A 91 6.66 -7.87 -12.78
C VAL A 91 6.90 -6.39 -12.53
N GLY A 92 5.82 -5.64 -12.32
CA GLY A 92 5.89 -4.22 -11.95
C GLY A 92 6.02 -4.02 -10.43
N THR A 93 6.42 -2.81 -10.04
CA THR A 93 6.33 -2.31 -8.67
C THR A 93 5.32 -1.17 -8.64
N VAL A 94 4.36 -1.22 -7.72
CA VAL A 94 3.37 -0.16 -7.50
C VAL A 94 3.56 0.35 -6.07
N LEU A 95 3.94 1.62 -5.96
CA LEU A 95 4.10 2.28 -4.66
C LEU A 95 2.80 2.98 -4.27
N TRP A 96 2.40 2.79 -3.01
CA TRP A 96 1.17 3.32 -2.44
C TRP A 96 1.46 4.30 -1.30
N PRO A 97 0.79 5.46 -1.26
CA PRO A 97 -0.16 5.93 -2.27
C PRO A 97 0.52 6.32 -3.59
N ALA A 98 -0.26 6.38 -4.66
CA ALA A 98 0.22 6.85 -5.96
C ALA A 98 0.83 8.25 -5.85
N GLU A 99 1.85 8.54 -6.66
CA GLU A 99 2.65 9.77 -6.60
C GLU A 99 1.79 11.05 -6.68
N LYS A 100 0.70 11.02 -7.45
CA LYS A 100 -0.25 12.13 -7.52
C LYS A 100 -0.83 12.54 -6.17
N TYR A 101 -0.88 11.65 -5.18
CA TYR A 101 -1.35 11.95 -3.83
C TYR A 101 -0.23 12.33 -2.87
N LEU A 102 1.01 12.45 -3.34
CA LEU A 102 2.17 12.91 -2.55
C LEU A 102 2.40 14.42 -2.69
N THR A 103 1.58 15.11 -3.49
CA THR A 103 1.62 16.56 -3.66
C THR A 103 0.48 17.22 -2.87
N GLU A 104 0.68 18.47 -2.49
CA GLU A 104 -0.35 19.28 -1.84
C GLU A 104 -1.62 19.35 -2.70
N GLU A 105 -1.48 19.69 -3.99
CA GLU A 105 -2.58 19.76 -4.94
C GLU A 105 -3.37 18.44 -5.03
N GLY A 106 -2.69 17.29 -5.11
CA GLY A 106 -3.38 16.02 -5.21
C GLY A 106 -4.11 15.60 -3.94
N ILE A 107 -3.59 15.99 -2.78
CA ILE A 107 -4.29 15.83 -1.50
C ILE A 107 -5.49 16.77 -1.41
N GLU A 108 -5.35 18.04 -1.78
CA GLU A 108 -6.47 18.99 -1.81
C GLU A 108 -7.58 18.49 -2.74
N GLN A 109 -7.24 18.06 -3.95
CA GLN A 109 -8.21 17.49 -4.90
C GLN A 109 -8.89 16.23 -4.35
N ALA A 110 -8.13 15.33 -3.71
CA ALA A 110 -8.67 14.13 -3.10
C ALA A 110 -9.71 14.49 -2.01
N TYR A 111 -9.41 15.48 -1.18
CA TYR A 111 -10.26 15.84 -0.04
C TYR A 111 -11.22 17.00 -0.31
N ALA A 112 -11.29 17.54 -1.53
CA ALA A 112 -12.10 18.71 -1.88
C ALA A 112 -13.61 18.58 -1.55
N ASN A 113 -14.14 17.36 -1.58
CA ASN A 113 -15.56 17.09 -1.29
C ASN A 113 -15.83 16.79 0.20
N PHE A 114 -14.80 16.73 1.04
CA PHE A 114 -14.95 16.44 2.47
C PHE A 114 -15.49 17.67 3.19
N SER A 115 -16.51 17.45 4.03
CA SER A 115 -17.13 18.54 4.77
C SER A 115 -16.21 18.99 5.90
N GLU A 116 -15.84 20.27 5.91
CA GLU A 116 -15.18 20.90 7.05
C GLU A 116 -16.19 21.29 8.14
N ASN A 117 -17.48 21.41 7.79
CA ASN A 117 -18.54 21.92 8.65
C ASN A 117 -19.72 20.96 8.72
N ALA A 118 -19.66 20.02 9.67
CA ALA A 118 -20.76 19.11 9.96
C ALA A 118 -21.46 19.50 11.27
N SER A 119 -22.79 19.40 11.30
CA SER A 119 -23.59 19.71 12.49
C SER A 119 -23.40 18.74 13.65
N SER A 120 -22.73 17.60 13.42
CA SER A 120 -22.30 16.67 14.47
C SER A 120 -21.15 15.78 13.98
N PHE A 121 -20.43 15.14 14.90
CA PHE A 121 -19.45 14.09 14.56
C PHE A 121 -20.07 12.94 13.75
N ALA A 122 -21.32 12.57 14.04
CA ALA A 122 -22.00 11.50 13.31
C ALA A 122 -22.26 11.89 11.85
N HIS A 123 -22.63 13.14 11.58
CA HIS A 123 -22.78 13.65 10.22
C HIS A 123 -21.43 13.74 9.52
N LEU A 124 -20.41 14.29 10.18
CA LEU A 124 -19.05 14.33 9.65
C LEU A 124 -18.60 12.93 9.24
N TRP A 125 -18.81 11.93 10.11
CA TRP A 125 -18.45 10.55 9.87
C TRP A 125 -19.17 9.93 8.67
N ILE A 126 -20.49 10.12 8.58
CA ILE A 126 -21.29 9.59 7.47
C ILE A 126 -20.84 10.20 6.14
N ASP A 127 -20.63 11.52 6.10
CA ASP A 127 -20.21 12.23 4.90
C ASP A 127 -18.79 11.82 4.49
N THR A 128 -17.88 11.74 5.46
CA THR A 128 -16.52 11.22 5.28
C THR A 128 -16.54 9.81 4.66
N ARG A 129 -17.37 8.90 5.18
CA ARG A 129 -17.47 7.52 4.67
C ARG A 129 -18.07 7.46 3.27
N ARG A 130 -18.93 8.41 2.89
CA ARG A 130 -19.45 8.53 1.51
C ARG A 130 -18.36 9.01 0.56
N ASN A 131 -17.60 10.03 0.96
CA ASN A 131 -16.56 10.64 0.12
C ASN A 131 -15.34 9.72 -0.06
N ILE A 132 -14.97 8.93 0.94
CA ILE A 132 -13.93 7.90 0.78
C ILE A 132 -14.29 6.89 -0.31
N ARG A 133 -15.59 6.58 -0.48
CA ARG A 133 -16.00 5.68 -1.56
C ARG A 133 -15.80 6.34 -2.93
N SER A 134 -16.05 7.64 -3.07
CA SER A 134 -15.87 8.33 -4.37
C SER A 134 -14.39 8.49 -4.74
N LEU A 135 -13.48 8.65 -3.76
CA LEU A 135 -12.04 8.84 -3.98
C LEU A 135 -11.38 7.83 -4.93
N PHE A 136 -11.79 6.57 -4.87
CA PHE A 136 -11.10 5.50 -5.61
C PHE A 136 -11.86 5.07 -6.88
N GLY A 137 -13.09 5.54 -7.09
CA GLY A 137 -13.93 5.07 -8.21
C GLY A 137 -14.47 3.65 -8.00
N SER A 138 -15.09 3.05 -9.03
CA SER A 138 -15.71 1.70 -8.97
C SER A 138 -14.94 0.62 -9.73
N GLU A 139 -13.78 0.94 -10.28
CA GLU A 139 -12.98 0.02 -11.09
C GLU A 139 -12.29 -1.07 -10.25
N ALA A 140 -11.83 -2.16 -10.87
CA ALA A 140 -11.17 -3.24 -10.15
C ALA A 140 -9.90 -2.77 -9.40
N GLY A 141 -9.15 -1.81 -9.96
CA GLY A 141 -8.02 -1.16 -9.27
C GLY A 141 -8.46 -0.37 -8.03
N ALA A 142 -9.64 0.25 -8.08
CA ALA A 142 -10.24 0.95 -6.95
C ALA A 142 -10.52 0.03 -5.75
N LEU A 143 -10.91 -1.22 -6.02
CA LEU A 143 -11.20 -2.21 -4.98
C LEU A 143 -9.94 -2.65 -4.24
N GLU A 144 -8.84 -2.84 -4.96
CA GLU A 144 -7.52 -3.11 -4.38
C GLU A 144 -7.00 -1.90 -3.60
N ASP A 145 -7.06 -0.70 -4.18
CA ASP A 145 -6.68 0.54 -3.49
C ASP A 145 -7.51 0.78 -2.21
N ARG A 146 -8.81 0.46 -2.24
CA ARG A 146 -9.70 0.52 -1.07
C ARG A 146 -9.35 -0.49 0.02
N LYS A 147 -8.90 -1.70 -0.33
CA LYS A 147 -8.41 -2.67 0.67
C LYS A 147 -7.10 -2.20 1.28
N ARG A 148 -6.21 -1.62 0.47
CA ARG A 148 -4.90 -1.09 0.89
C ARG A 148 -5.00 0.14 1.77
N LEU A 149 -6.08 0.94 1.65
CA LEU A 149 -6.45 1.96 2.63
C LEU A 149 -6.74 1.39 4.03
N SER A 150 -6.92 0.09 4.23
CA SER A 150 -7.20 -0.42 5.58
C SER A 150 -5.97 -0.54 6.50
N SER A 151 -4.74 -0.50 5.95
CA SER A 151 -3.52 -0.79 6.71
C SER A 151 -2.49 0.35 6.70
N ALA A 152 -2.40 1.19 7.74
CA ALA A 152 -1.27 2.13 7.88
C ALA A 152 0.06 1.41 8.14
N LEU A 153 0.00 0.08 8.27
CA LEU A 153 1.14 -0.77 8.47
C LEU A 153 1.93 -0.94 7.17
N PRO A 154 3.25 -1.12 7.28
CA PRO A 154 4.08 -1.56 6.17
C PRO A 154 3.49 -2.82 5.54
N PHE A 155 3.28 -2.81 4.24
CA PHE A 155 2.84 -3.99 3.48
C PHE A 155 3.61 -4.09 2.17
N ILE A 156 3.83 -5.34 1.77
CA ILE A 156 4.28 -5.75 0.45
C ILE A 156 3.37 -6.91 0.09
N GLU A 157 2.74 -6.86 -1.07
CA GLU A 157 1.89 -7.95 -1.55
C GLU A 157 2.01 -8.09 -3.06
N TYR A 158 2.01 -9.33 -3.55
CA TYR A 158 1.87 -9.58 -4.98
C TYR A 158 0.40 -9.51 -5.39
N VAL A 159 0.13 -8.84 -6.50
CA VAL A 159 -1.19 -8.56 -7.04
C VAL A 159 -1.33 -9.32 -8.36
N PRO A 160 -1.94 -10.51 -8.37
CA PRO A 160 -1.94 -11.37 -9.55
C PRO A 160 -2.52 -10.66 -10.77
N VAL A 161 -3.64 -9.96 -10.60
CA VAL A 161 -4.34 -9.25 -11.69
C VAL A 161 -3.53 -8.13 -12.33
N LEU A 162 -2.52 -7.59 -11.65
CA LEU A 162 -1.63 -6.56 -12.20
C LEU A 162 -0.26 -7.11 -12.61
N ASN A 163 0.05 -8.36 -12.25
CA ASN A 163 1.42 -8.88 -12.28
C ASN A 163 2.41 -7.89 -11.63
N ALA A 164 2.08 -7.38 -10.46
CA ALA A 164 2.87 -6.35 -9.79
C ALA A 164 2.96 -6.60 -8.28
N LEU A 165 4.05 -6.16 -7.66
CA LEU A 165 4.12 -6.02 -6.22
C LEU A 165 3.59 -4.65 -5.82
N SER A 166 2.60 -4.62 -4.94
CA SER A 166 2.13 -3.40 -4.30
C SER A 166 2.84 -3.22 -2.97
N LEU A 167 3.46 -2.06 -2.81
CA LEU A 167 4.28 -1.67 -1.67
C LEU A 167 3.65 -0.44 -1.02
N SER A 168 3.40 -0.45 0.29
CA SER A 168 3.14 0.81 0.99
C SER A 168 4.44 1.53 1.28
N LEU A 169 4.41 2.86 1.23
CA LEU A 169 5.57 3.66 1.64
C LEU A 169 5.91 3.50 3.13
N GLY A 170 5.01 2.93 3.94
CA GLY A 170 5.31 2.54 5.32
C GLY A 170 6.43 1.50 5.44
N ILE A 171 6.76 0.75 4.37
CA ILE A 171 7.90 -0.18 4.37
C ILE A 171 9.25 0.53 4.38
N LEU A 172 9.26 1.84 4.10
CA LEU A 172 10.46 2.68 4.12
C LEU A 172 10.84 3.10 5.55
N ALA A 173 10.41 2.35 6.55
CA ALA A 173 10.78 2.58 7.93
C ALA A 173 11.53 1.37 8.51
N PRO A 174 12.35 1.59 9.56
CA PRO A 174 12.90 0.50 10.34
C PRO A 174 11.80 -0.44 10.87
N PRO A 175 12.05 -1.76 10.95
CA PRO A 175 13.32 -2.42 10.67
C PRO A 175 13.51 -2.84 9.19
N LEU A 176 12.58 -2.49 8.30
CA LEU A 176 12.59 -2.95 6.91
C LEU A 176 13.53 -2.14 6.03
N PHE A 177 13.62 -0.84 6.30
CA PHE A 177 14.46 0.09 5.55
C PHE A 177 15.15 1.08 6.48
N TYR A 178 16.37 1.45 6.12
CA TYR A 178 17.15 2.50 6.79
C TYR A 178 17.78 3.34 5.68
N THR A 179 17.57 4.65 5.70
CA THR A 179 18.10 5.56 4.68
C THR A 179 19.62 5.46 4.55
N ASP A 180 20.32 5.36 5.68
CA ASP A 180 21.79 5.18 5.74
C ASP A 180 22.17 3.71 6.04
N GLY A 181 21.27 2.77 5.72
CA GLY A 181 21.49 1.35 5.94
C GLY A 181 22.54 0.75 5.01
N THR A 182 23.23 -0.28 5.48
CA THR A 182 24.09 -1.09 4.58
C THR A 182 23.24 -1.92 3.63
N ASN A 183 23.78 -2.32 2.48
CA ASN A 183 23.10 -3.26 1.56
C ASN A 183 22.65 -4.54 2.26
N ALA A 184 23.40 -5.03 3.25
CA ALA A 184 23.01 -6.20 4.04
C ALA A 184 21.72 -5.95 4.84
N MET A 185 21.56 -4.77 5.42
CA MET A 185 20.33 -4.39 6.13
C MET A 185 19.16 -4.24 5.16
N LEU A 186 19.40 -3.63 3.99
CA LEU A 186 18.38 -3.49 2.94
C LEU A 186 17.90 -4.85 2.43
N HIS A 187 18.83 -5.76 2.09
CA HIS A 187 18.48 -7.09 1.60
C HIS A 187 17.84 -7.96 2.69
N GLY A 188 18.30 -7.86 3.95
CA GLY A 188 17.73 -8.61 5.06
C GLY A 188 16.35 -8.11 5.50
N GLY A 189 16.11 -6.80 5.40
CA GLY A 189 14.82 -6.18 5.66
C GLY A 189 13.93 -6.23 4.41
N LEU A 190 13.85 -5.12 3.69
CA LEU A 190 13.01 -4.95 2.52
C LEU A 190 13.19 -6.05 1.46
N GLY A 191 14.44 -6.44 1.17
CA GLY A 191 14.74 -7.42 0.12
C GLY A 191 14.15 -8.81 0.39
N TYR A 192 14.18 -9.29 1.64
CA TYR A 192 13.59 -10.57 2.01
C TYR A 192 12.08 -10.58 1.76
N PHE A 193 11.37 -9.55 2.23
CA PHE A 193 9.92 -9.46 2.06
C PHE A 193 9.55 -9.29 0.59
N TYR A 194 10.30 -8.47 -0.15
CA TYR A 194 10.10 -8.33 -1.59
C TYR A 194 10.28 -9.67 -2.33
N ALA A 195 11.35 -10.41 -2.04
CA ALA A 195 11.58 -11.72 -2.64
C ALA A 195 10.48 -12.73 -2.30
N ARG A 196 9.97 -12.72 -1.05
CA ARG A 196 8.86 -13.58 -0.62
C ARG A 196 7.61 -13.33 -1.46
N GLU A 197 7.23 -12.07 -1.62
CA GLU A 197 6.05 -11.71 -2.40
C GLU A 197 6.26 -11.93 -3.90
N LEU A 198 7.48 -11.72 -4.43
CA LEU A 198 7.81 -11.98 -5.83
C LEU A 198 7.59 -13.46 -6.21
N VAL A 199 7.85 -14.39 -5.29
CA VAL A 199 7.55 -15.82 -5.49
C VAL A 199 6.04 -16.06 -5.68
N GLY A 200 5.19 -15.18 -5.16
CA GLY A 200 3.74 -15.19 -5.41
C GLY A 200 3.38 -15.08 -6.89
N ALA A 201 4.24 -14.50 -7.74
CA ALA A 201 4.05 -14.50 -9.20
C ALA A 201 4.06 -15.91 -9.82
N LEU A 202 4.65 -16.87 -9.10
CA LEU A 202 4.91 -18.24 -9.52
C LEU A 202 4.24 -19.28 -8.62
N ASP A 203 3.42 -18.85 -7.65
CA ASP A 203 2.66 -19.76 -6.80
C ASP A 203 1.41 -20.29 -7.52
N ARG A 204 0.59 -21.07 -6.80
CA ARG A 204 -0.62 -21.70 -7.36
C ARG A 204 -1.61 -20.71 -7.95
N GLU A 205 -1.72 -19.51 -7.39
CA GLU A 205 -2.63 -18.46 -7.88
C GLU A 205 -1.95 -17.63 -8.96
N GLY A 206 -0.69 -17.26 -8.71
CA GLY A 206 0.16 -16.51 -9.61
C GLY A 206 0.21 -17.11 -11.00
N ILE A 207 0.57 -18.39 -11.14
CA ILE A 207 0.77 -19.05 -12.45
C ILE A 207 -0.44 -18.97 -13.39
N ASN A 208 -1.66 -18.81 -12.86
CA ASN A 208 -2.87 -18.75 -13.67
C ASN A 208 -3.05 -17.40 -14.37
N VAL A 209 -2.31 -16.36 -13.99
CA VAL A 209 -2.37 -15.04 -14.63
C VAL A 209 -1.27 -14.92 -15.68
N SER A 210 -1.68 -14.69 -16.94
CA SER A 210 -0.76 -14.47 -18.06
C SER A 210 -0.21 -13.03 -18.06
N THR A 211 0.98 -12.85 -18.65
CA THR A 211 1.76 -11.61 -18.77
C THR A 211 1.11 -10.46 -19.59
N ARG A 212 -0.18 -10.57 -19.95
CA ARG A 212 -0.82 -9.74 -20.98
C ARG A 212 -1.24 -8.32 -20.57
N LEU A 213 -1.03 -7.89 -19.34
CA LEU A 213 -1.17 -6.46 -19.01
C LEU A 213 0.19 -5.76 -19.10
N SER A 214 0.90 -6.01 -20.20
CA SER A 214 1.89 -5.07 -20.69
C SER A 214 1.20 -3.73 -20.94
N SER A 215 1.72 -2.65 -20.34
CA SER A 215 1.33 -1.25 -20.54
C SER A 215 0.05 -0.73 -19.86
N ILE A 216 -0.10 -0.93 -18.55
CA ILE A 216 -0.67 0.15 -17.73
C ILE A 216 0.51 0.90 -17.13
N HIS A 217 1.02 1.88 -17.87
CA HIS A 217 1.76 2.96 -17.25
C HIS A 217 0.77 3.65 -16.30
N PHE A 218 0.95 3.50 -14.99
CA PHE A 218 0.41 4.45 -14.02
C PHE A 218 1.23 5.75 -14.00
N TYR A 219 1.76 6.14 -15.16
CA TYR A 219 2.30 7.46 -15.44
C TYR A 219 1.51 8.02 -16.62
N ALA A 220 0.41 8.70 -16.33
CA ALA A 220 -0.06 9.84 -17.12
C ALA A 220 -1.37 10.43 -16.56
N ALA A 221 -1.34 11.76 -16.42
CA ALA A 221 -2.37 12.73 -16.05
C ALA A 221 -2.78 12.75 -14.57
#